data_AF-A0A089ICL0-F1
#
_entry.id   AF-A0A089ICL0-F1
#
_cell.length_a   1.000
_cell.length_b   1.000
_cell.length_c   1.000
_cell.angle_alpha   90.00
_cell.angle_beta   90.00
_cell.angle_gamma   90.00
#
_symmetry.space_group_name_H-M   'P 1'
#
loop_
_entity.id
_entity.type
_entity.pdbx_description
1 polymer ?
#
loop_
_entity_poly.entity_id
_entity_poly.type
_entity_poly.pdbx_seq_one_letter_code
_entity_poly.pdbx_strand_id
1 'polypeptide(L)'
;MNLKRTYTLLTAALLLLVLAGCSSGNAEAVNMEPDTFSKQDMAIYKAVNSKERVSYGMSRKNAEKVLGTGNKGIPNSYTYDPGVSVIYRDDKVVSIALRKESQGVYRTARGAEAGMSHAGIKELYGEKYAIENAENYMDYYYDTETRQLVKSSVQELNSLSGEALRGIHMVSTVYDEEGKATIIILMDMQAATTMK
;
A
#
# COMPACT_ATOMS: atom_id res chain seq x y z
N MET A 1 5.41 4.51 -58.87
CA MET A 1 4.86 4.87 -57.54
C MET A 1 5.84 5.82 -56.88
N ASN A 2 5.45 7.07 -56.62
CA ASN A 2 6.38 8.17 -56.30
C ASN A 2 7.13 7.94 -54.98
N LEU A 3 8.46 7.85 -55.06
CA LEU A 3 9.37 7.58 -53.94
C LEU A 3 9.18 8.56 -52.76
N LYS A 4 8.78 9.81 -53.05
CA LYS A 4 8.44 10.82 -52.03
C LYS A 4 7.21 10.43 -51.20
N ARG A 5 6.22 9.76 -51.80
CA ARG A 5 4.97 9.34 -51.15
C ARG A 5 5.19 8.18 -50.17
N THR A 6 6.15 7.31 -50.46
CA THR A 6 6.58 6.23 -49.56
C THR A 6 7.36 6.75 -48.35
N TYR A 7 8.20 7.80 -48.50
CA TYR A 7 8.90 8.40 -47.36
C TYR A 7 7.96 9.14 -46.42
N THR A 8 6.94 9.86 -46.94
CA THR A 8 5.94 10.53 -46.10
C THR A 8 5.08 9.55 -45.31
N LEU A 9 4.79 8.36 -45.88
CA LEU A 9 4.07 7.29 -45.18
C LEU A 9 4.93 6.60 -44.11
N LEU A 10 6.23 6.41 -44.37
CA LEU A 10 7.16 5.82 -43.39
C LEU A 10 7.44 6.77 -42.21
N THR A 11 7.57 8.08 -42.45
CA THR A 11 7.76 9.06 -41.35
C THR A 11 6.48 9.26 -40.53
N ALA A 12 5.30 9.19 -41.14
CA ALA A 12 4.03 9.22 -40.40
C ALA A 12 3.83 7.97 -39.52
N ALA A 13 4.25 6.78 -39.98
CA ALA A 13 4.19 5.55 -39.20
C ALA A 13 5.17 5.56 -38.01
N LEU A 14 6.35 6.19 -38.16
CA LEU A 14 7.34 6.29 -37.09
C LEU A 14 6.93 7.28 -35.99
N LEU A 15 6.20 8.37 -36.33
CA LEU A 15 5.69 9.33 -35.35
C LEU A 15 4.54 8.77 -34.49
N LEU A 16 3.76 7.81 -35.00
CA LEU A 16 2.67 7.18 -34.24
C LEU A 16 3.16 6.20 -33.16
N LEU A 17 4.41 5.70 -33.27
CA LEU A 17 5.00 4.81 -32.27
C LEU A 17 5.57 5.54 -31.05
N VAL A 18 5.81 6.85 -31.15
CA VAL A 18 6.34 7.66 -30.03
C VAL A 18 5.22 8.08 -29.04
N LEU A 19 3.96 7.98 -29.45
CA LEU A 19 2.80 8.31 -28.60
C LEU A 19 2.35 7.15 -27.68
N ALA A 20 2.97 5.97 -27.78
CA ALA A 20 2.76 4.87 -26.83
C ALA A 20 3.59 5.01 -25.53
N GLY A 21 4.40 6.07 -25.42
CA GLY A 21 5.32 6.31 -24.31
C GLY A 21 4.86 7.41 -23.34
N CYS A 22 3.65 7.30 -22.79
CA CYS A 22 3.24 7.93 -21.51
C CYS A 22 1.78 7.56 -21.17
N SER A 23 1.44 6.26 -21.21
CA SER A 23 0.24 5.81 -20.52
C SER A 23 0.57 5.70 -19.04
N SER A 24 0.14 6.71 -18.28
CA SER A 24 -0.06 6.63 -16.84
C SER A 24 -0.53 5.23 -16.47
N GLY A 25 0.31 4.48 -15.75
CA GLY A 25 0.13 3.05 -15.50
C GLY A 25 -1.32 2.71 -15.20
N ASN A 26 -2.01 2.15 -16.19
CA ASN A 26 -3.21 1.37 -15.98
C ASN A 26 -2.76 0.21 -15.11
N ALA A 27 -2.95 0.34 -13.80
CA ALA A 27 -2.97 -0.80 -12.93
C ALA A 27 -4.04 -1.72 -13.53
N GLU A 28 -3.61 -2.81 -14.16
CA GLU A 28 -4.49 -3.94 -14.39
C GLU A 28 -5.25 -4.17 -13.09
N ALA A 29 -6.57 -4.33 -13.19
CA ALA A 29 -7.39 -4.74 -12.06
C ALA A 29 -6.87 -6.11 -11.64
N VAL A 30 -5.89 -6.13 -10.76
CA VAL A 30 -5.38 -7.34 -10.14
C VAL A 30 -6.56 -7.85 -9.35
N ASN A 31 -7.09 -8.99 -9.75
CA ASN A 31 -8.11 -9.66 -8.95
C ASN A 31 -7.46 -10.04 -7.61
N MET A 32 -7.81 -9.33 -6.54
CA MET A 32 -7.16 -9.45 -5.23
C MET A 32 -7.89 -10.49 -4.40
N GLU A 33 -7.64 -11.77 -4.69
CA GLU A 33 -8.27 -12.87 -3.96
C GLU A 33 -7.82 -12.90 -2.49
N PRO A 34 -8.70 -13.23 -1.54
CA PRO A 34 -8.33 -13.49 -0.14
C PRO A 34 -7.23 -14.55 -0.02
N ASP A 35 -6.47 -14.54 1.08
CA ASP A 35 -5.34 -15.46 1.33
C ASP A 35 -4.22 -15.43 0.27
N THR A 36 -4.13 -14.32 -0.46
CA THR A 36 -3.04 -14.00 -1.38
C THR A 36 -2.47 -12.62 -1.08
N PHE A 37 -1.31 -12.30 -1.66
CA PHE A 37 -0.73 -10.97 -1.57
C PHE A 37 -0.19 -10.51 -2.92
N SER A 38 -0.32 -9.22 -3.15
CA SER A 38 0.23 -8.50 -4.29
C SER A 38 0.93 -7.24 -3.81
N LYS A 39 1.85 -6.70 -4.62
CA LYS A 39 2.46 -5.39 -4.30
C LYS A 39 1.42 -4.26 -4.16
N GLN A 40 0.23 -4.41 -4.75
CA GLN A 40 -0.83 -3.42 -4.63
C GLN A 40 -1.41 -3.36 -3.21
N ASP A 41 -1.30 -4.44 -2.43
CA ASP A 41 -1.76 -4.46 -1.02
C ASP A 41 -1.06 -3.42 -0.15
N MET A 42 0.13 -2.98 -0.55
CA MET A 42 0.89 -1.91 0.11
C MET A 42 0.52 -0.52 -0.40
N ALA A 43 -0.74 -0.31 -0.76
CA ALA A 43 -1.23 0.96 -1.25
C ALA A 43 -2.59 1.34 -0.64
N ILE A 44 -2.79 2.65 -0.49
CA ILE A 44 -4.07 3.26 -0.21
C ILE A 44 -4.54 4.07 -1.42
N TYR A 45 -5.85 4.19 -1.56
CA TYR A 45 -6.53 4.91 -2.62
C TYR A 45 -7.50 5.92 -2.03
N LYS A 46 -7.72 7.05 -2.71
CA LYS A 46 -8.89 7.88 -2.41
C LYS A 46 -10.15 7.10 -2.78
N ALA A 47 -11.10 7.01 -1.86
CA ALA A 47 -12.34 6.25 -2.06
C ALA A 47 -13.12 6.74 -3.30
N VAL A 48 -13.14 8.05 -3.53
CA VAL A 48 -13.84 8.70 -4.65
C VAL A 48 -13.10 8.64 -6.00
N ASN A 49 -11.81 8.28 -6.01
CA ASN A 49 -11.00 8.21 -7.23
C ASN A 49 -9.93 7.11 -7.12
N SER A 50 -10.18 5.96 -7.75
CA SER A 50 -9.27 4.81 -7.75
C SER A 50 -7.96 5.02 -8.51
N LYS A 51 -7.74 6.16 -9.17
CA LYS A 51 -6.47 6.47 -9.85
C LYS A 51 -5.46 7.15 -8.93
N GLU A 52 -5.92 7.82 -7.88
CA GLU A 52 -5.06 8.52 -6.93
C GLU A 52 -4.69 7.60 -5.78
N ARG A 53 -3.39 7.28 -5.67
CA ARG A 53 -2.89 6.33 -4.67
C ARG A 53 -1.56 6.74 -4.06
N VAL A 54 -1.36 6.31 -2.83
CA VAL A 54 -0.04 6.31 -2.18
C VAL A 54 0.34 4.87 -1.94
N SER A 55 1.57 4.52 -2.28
CA SER A 55 2.07 3.15 -2.20
C SER A 55 3.42 3.13 -1.51
N TYR A 56 3.72 2.00 -0.86
CA TYR A 56 5.06 1.71 -0.37
C TYR A 56 6.13 1.96 -1.45
N GLY A 57 7.25 2.57 -1.07
CA GLY A 57 8.35 2.94 -1.94
C GLY A 57 8.13 4.21 -2.78
N MET A 58 6.92 4.79 -2.77
CA MET A 58 6.67 6.07 -3.44
C MET A 58 7.49 7.19 -2.79
N SER A 59 8.07 8.09 -3.59
CA SER A 59 8.75 9.28 -3.04
C SER A 59 7.77 10.18 -2.31
N ARG A 60 8.20 10.86 -1.24
CA ARG A 60 7.37 11.84 -0.50
C ARG A 60 6.72 12.86 -1.42
N LYS A 61 7.47 13.47 -2.33
CA LYS A 61 6.95 14.43 -3.31
C LYS A 61 5.76 13.89 -4.11
N ASN A 62 5.75 12.60 -4.46
CA ASN A 62 4.64 11.99 -5.19
C ASN A 62 3.48 11.61 -4.27
N ALA A 63 3.76 11.19 -3.03
CA ALA A 63 2.71 10.97 -2.03
C ALA A 63 1.97 12.27 -1.72
N GLU A 64 2.67 13.39 -1.56
CA GLU A 64 2.09 14.71 -1.26
C GLU A 64 1.27 15.30 -2.42
N LYS A 65 1.48 14.85 -3.66
CA LYS A 65 0.57 15.19 -4.77
C LYS A 65 -0.83 14.58 -4.58
N VAL A 66 -0.91 13.46 -3.86
CA VAL A 66 -2.17 12.76 -3.59
C VAL A 66 -2.76 13.21 -2.25
N LEU A 67 -1.93 13.25 -1.21
CA LEU A 67 -2.34 13.53 0.17
C LEU A 67 -2.40 15.03 0.52
N GLY A 68 -1.83 15.90 -0.32
CA GLY A 68 -1.63 17.30 0.00
C GLY A 68 -0.44 17.54 0.93
N THR A 69 -0.43 18.70 1.57
CA THR A 69 0.65 19.13 2.47
C THR A 69 0.52 18.43 3.82
N GLY A 70 1.58 17.73 4.22
CA GLY A 70 1.61 17.04 5.51
C GLY A 70 2.15 17.90 6.65
N ASN A 71 1.68 17.64 7.86
CA ASN A 71 2.22 18.18 9.09
C ASN A 71 3.28 17.22 9.64
N LYS A 72 4.46 17.74 9.99
CA LYS A 72 5.55 16.92 10.53
C LYS A 72 5.21 16.48 11.96
N GLY A 73 5.29 15.18 12.24
CA GLY A 73 5.14 14.59 13.56
C GLY A 73 6.50 14.26 14.20
N ILE A 74 6.64 13.04 14.72
CA ILE A 74 7.93 12.46 15.17
C ILE A 74 8.91 12.36 13.98
N PRO A 75 10.23 12.15 14.21
CA PRO A 75 11.21 12.07 13.12
C PRO A 75 10.75 11.14 11.98
N ASN A 76 10.75 11.68 10.77
CA ASN A 76 10.34 11.03 9.52
C ASN A 76 8.86 10.63 9.38
N SER A 77 7.99 10.99 10.34
CA SER A 77 6.55 10.79 10.27
C SER A 77 5.81 12.08 9.91
N TYR A 78 4.79 11.97 9.06
CA TYR A 78 3.94 13.07 8.64
C TYR A 78 2.48 12.66 8.69
N THR A 79 1.63 13.58 9.13
CA THR A 79 0.17 13.42 9.11
C THR A 79 -0.43 14.25 7.98
N TYR A 80 -1.47 13.72 7.36
CA TYR A 80 -2.16 14.29 6.22
C TYR A 80 -3.66 14.20 6.46
N ASP A 81 -4.37 15.28 6.16
CA ASP A 81 -5.81 15.29 6.32
C ASP A 81 -6.53 14.68 5.11
N PRO A 82 -7.63 13.93 5.33
CA PRO A 82 -8.11 13.47 6.63
C PRO A 82 -7.50 12.14 7.08
N GLY A 83 -6.87 12.12 8.26
CA GLY A 83 -6.58 10.89 9.02
C GLY A 83 -5.52 9.94 8.47
N VAL A 84 -4.65 10.38 7.55
CA VAL A 84 -3.56 9.54 7.01
C VAL A 84 -2.25 9.88 7.71
N SER A 85 -1.47 8.89 8.11
CA SER A 85 -0.08 9.09 8.58
C SER A 85 0.87 8.31 7.69
N VAL A 86 2.03 8.89 7.37
CA VAL A 86 3.05 8.26 6.54
C VAL A 86 4.41 8.39 7.20
N ILE A 87 5.16 7.29 7.26
CA ILE A 87 6.57 7.31 7.63
C ILE A 87 7.40 7.19 6.36
N TYR A 88 8.43 8.03 6.28
CA TYR A 88 9.39 8.02 5.19
C TYR A 88 10.75 7.49 5.65
N ARG A 89 11.42 6.73 4.78
CA ARG A 89 12.84 6.35 4.93
C ARG A 89 13.51 6.66 3.61
N ASP A 90 14.59 7.44 3.64
CA ASP A 90 15.30 7.90 2.45
C ASP A 90 14.36 8.58 1.42
N ASP A 91 13.47 9.45 1.91
CA ASP A 91 12.41 10.14 1.13
C ASP A 91 11.36 9.20 0.49
N LYS A 92 11.28 7.94 0.90
CA LYS A 92 10.31 6.96 0.37
C LYS A 92 9.34 6.47 1.43
N VAL A 93 8.08 6.28 1.04
CA VAL A 93 7.03 5.71 1.90
C VAL A 93 7.44 4.32 2.38
N VAL A 94 7.45 4.11 3.69
CA VAL A 94 7.71 2.79 4.31
C VAL A 94 6.61 2.34 5.27
N SER A 95 5.75 3.26 5.69
CA SER A 95 4.54 2.98 6.44
C SER A 95 3.43 3.94 6.01
N ILE A 96 2.21 3.44 5.90
CA ILE A 96 0.99 4.19 5.68
C ILE A 96 -0.02 3.73 6.72
N ALA A 97 -0.59 4.66 7.49
CA ALA A 97 -1.66 4.38 8.45
C ALA A 97 -2.93 5.16 8.07
N LEU A 98 -4.05 4.46 8.00
CA LEU A 98 -5.41 5.01 7.91
C LEU A 98 -6.01 5.03 9.31
N ARG A 99 -6.26 6.21 9.87
CA ARG A 99 -6.92 6.40 11.17
C ARG A 99 -8.41 6.60 11.00
N LYS A 100 -9.16 6.62 12.10
CA LYS A 100 -10.61 6.83 12.14
C LYS A 100 -11.09 8.00 11.27
N GLU A 101 -10.35 9.10 11.25
CA GLU A 101 -10.70 10.31 10.49
C GLU A 101 -10.65 10.10 8.96
N SER A 102 -9.95 9.07 8.48
CA SER A 102 -9.83 8.75 7.06
C SER A 102 -11.02 7.96 6.48
N GLN A 103 -11.96 7.54 7.34
CA GLN A 103 -13.13 6.74 6.96
C GLN A 103 -13.93 7.40 5.83
N GLY A 104 -14.30 6.64 4.80
CA GLY A 104 -15.03 7.12 3.63
C GLY A 104 -14.21 8.01 2.68
N VAL A 105 -12.96 8.34 3.02
CA VAL A 105 -12.07 9.16 2.19
C VAL A 105 -10.92 8.35 1.62
N TYR A 106 -10.35 7.44 2.41
CA TYR A 106 -9.28 6.56 2.00
C TYR A 106 -9.59 5.10 2.33
N ARG A 107 -9.12 4.23 1.45
CA ARG A 107 -9.21 2.77 1.61
C ARG A 107 -7.94 2.10 1.14
N THR A 108 -7.65 0.91 1.66
CA THR A 108 -6.59 0.05 1.11
C THR A 108 -6.95 -0.42 -0.31
N ALA A 109 -5.99 -1.00 -1.03
CA ALA A 109 -6.23 -1.59 -2.35
C ALA A 109 -7.39 -2.59 -2.36
N ARG A 110 -7.49 -3.42 -1.31
CA ARG A 110 -8.58 -4.37 -1.11
C ARG A 110 -9.91 -3.74 -0.68
N GLY A 111 -9.92 -2.45 -0.38
CA GLY A 111 -11.11 -1.73 0.05
C GLY A 111 -11.32 -1.64 1.55
N ALA A 112 -10.35 -2.07 2.37
CA ALA A 112 -10.45 -1.90 3.81
C ALA A 112 -10.37 -0.43 4.24
N GLU A 113 -11.25 -0.04 5.16
CA GLU A 113 -11.40 1.31 5.70
C GLU A 113 -11.50 1.28 7.23
N ALA A 114 -11.17 2.39 7.89
CA ALA A 114 -11.47 2.54 9.30
C ALA A 114 -12.99 2.36 9.55
N GLY A 115 -13.34 1.73 10.68
CA GLY A 115 -14.70 1.35 11.04
C GLY A 115 -15.12 -0.06 10.59
N MET A 116 -14.32 -0.77 9.79
CA MET A 116 -14.63 -2.16 9.42
C MET A 116 -14.52 -3.12 10.60
N SER A 117 -15.36 -4.16 10.63
CA SER A 117 -15.28 -5.23 11.64
C SER A 117 -14.14 -6.20 11.33
N HIS A 118 -13.77 -7.03 12.32
CA HIS A 118 -12.86 -8.16 12.12
C HIS A 118 -13.27 -9.05 10.94
N ALA A 119 -14.56 -9.42 10.88
CA ALA A 119 -15.10 -10.24 9.80
C ALA A 119 -14.97 -9.57 8.43
N GLY A 120 -15.23 -8.25 8.34
CA GLY A 120 -15.07 -7.50 7.09
C GLY A 120 -13.61 -7.43 6.63
N ILE A 121 -12.65 -7.30 7.55
CA ILE A 121 -11.22 -7.36 7.19
C ILE A 121 -10.85 -8.76 6.70
N LYS A 122 -11.32 -9.83 7.37
CA LYS A 122 -11.07 -11.22 6.96
C LYS A 122 -11.70 -11.57 5.61
N GLU A 123 -12.86 -11.00 5.29
CA GLU A 123 -13.47 -11.18 3.96
C GLU A 123 -12.56 -10.64 2.84
N LEU A 124 -11.84 -9.55 3.10
CA LEU A 124 -10.93 -8.93 2.13
C LEU A 124 -9.57 -9.61 2.05
N TYR A 125 -8.97 -9.94 3.21
CA TYR A 125 -7.59 -10.43 3.31
C TYR A 125 -7.48 -11.96 3.45
N GLY A 126 -8.57 -12.63 3.82
CA GLY A 126 -8.64 -14.07 4.06
C GLY A 126 -8.44 -14.44 5.54
N GLU A 127 -8.90 -15.64 5.92
CA GLU A 127 -8.80 -16.12 7.30
C GLU A 127 -7.55 -16.97 7.54
N LYS A 128 -7.00 -17.56 6.48
CA LYS A 128 -5.96 -18.57 6.59
C LYS A 128 -4.73 -17.98 7.26
N TYR A 129 -4.33 -16.76 6.90
CA TYR A 129 -3.09 -16.13 7.37
C TYR A 129 -3.30 -15.02 8.39
N ALA A 130 -4.53 -14.84 8.88
CA ALA A 130 -4.84 -13.89 9.93
C ALA A 130 -4.17 -14.29 11.25
N ILE A 131 -3.36 -13.40 11.82
CA ILE A 131 -2.77 -13.56 13.15
C ILE A 131 -3.47 -12.59 14.09
N GLU A 132 -4.39 -13.12 14.89
CA GLU A 132 -5.08 -12.37 15.93
C GLU A 132 -4.29 -12.40 17.22
N ASN A 133 -4.02 -11.22 17.78
CA ASN A 133 -3.26 -11.06 19.01
C ASN A 133 -4.18 -10.63 20.16
N ALA A 134 -3.77 -10.92 21.39
CA ALA A 134 -4.55 -10.64 22.59
C ALA A 134 -4.79 -9.14 22.86
N GLU A 135 -4.05 -8.23 22.22
CA GLU A 135 -4.17 -6.78 22.42
C GLU A 135 -5.08 -6.11 21.36
N ASN A 136 -6.08 -6.83 20.85
CA ASN A 136 -7.07 -6.33 19.88
C ASN A 136 -6.47 -5.82 18.57
N TYR A 137 -5.49 -6.54 18.03
CA TYR A 137 -5.01 -6.32 16.67
C TYR A 137 -4.94 -7.62 15.87
N MET A 138 -5.08 -7.49 14.55
CA MET A 138 -4.94 -8.57 13.59
C MET A 138 -3.88 -8.20 12.56
N ASP A 139 -2.94 -9.11 12.34
CA ASP A 139 -1.84 -8.91 11.41
C ASP A 139 -1.85 -9.93 10.28
N TYR A 140 -1.35 -9.50 9.13
CA TYR A 140 -0.99 -10.34 7.99
C TYR A 140 0.45 -10.02 7.63
N TYR A 141 1.29 -11.04 7.55
CA TYR A 141 2.69 -10.90 7.17
C TYR A 141 2.94 -11.51 5.80
N TYR A 142 3.71 -10.82 4.99
CA TYR A 142 4.11 -11.25 3.66
C TYR A 142 5.62 -11.14 3.51
N ASP A 143 6.24 -12.27 3.19
CA ASP A 143 7.64 -12.32 2.81
C ASP A 143 7.78 -12.01 1.31
N THR A 144 8.47 -10.91 1.01
CA THR A 144 8.67 -10.44 -0.37
C THR A 144 9.67 -11.26 -1.18
N GLU A 145 10.55 -12.01 -0.52
CA GLU A 145 11.53 -12.89 -1.15
C GLU A 145 10.86 -14.20 -1.58
N THR A 146 10.22 -14.89 -0.64
CA THR A 146 9.50 -16.16 -0.93
C THR A 146 8.16 -15.91 -1.63
N ARG A 147 7.65 -14.69 -1.56
CA ARG A 147 6.37 -14.25 -2.12
C ARG A 147 5.18 -14.98 -1.53
N GLN A 148 5.22 -15.23 -0.22
CA GLN A 148 4.20 -15.99 0.50
C GLN A 148 3.69 -15.23 1.73
N LEU A 149 2.41 -15.41 2.03
CA LEU A 149 1.85 -15.05 3.33
C LEU A 149 2.36 -16.04 4.39
N VAL A 150 2.65 -15.52 5.57
CA VAL A 150 3.28 -16.27 6.67
C VAL A 150 2.25 -16.51 7.77
N LYS A 151 2.06 -17.78 8.15
CA LYS A 151 0.98 -18.25 9.04
C LYS A 151 1.40 -18.33 10.52
N SER A 152 2.68 -18.56 10.76
CA SER A 152 3.34 -18.74 12.07
C SER A 152 4.83 -18.91 11.78
N SER A 153 5.78 -18.39 12.54
CA SER A 153 5.77 -17.77 13.85
C SER A 153 6.47 -16.40 13.77
N VAL A 154 5.99 -15.43 14.54
CA VAL A 154 6.74 -14.20 14.81
C VAL A 154 8.20 -14.51 15.23
N GLN A 155 8.51 -15.72 15.71
CA GLN A 155 9.87 -16.18 16.03
C GLN A 155 10.85 -16.20 14.84
N GLU A 156 10.44 -16.58 13.62
CA GLU A 156 11.33 -16.50 12.45
C GLU A 156 11.57 -15.03 12.06
N LEU A 157 10.53 -14.21 12.12
CA LEU A 157 10.62 -12.76 11.92
C LEU A 157 11.47 -12.07 13.02
N ASN A 158 11.43 -12.58 14.25
CA ASN A 158 12.21 -12.07 15.39
C ASN A 158 13.70 -12.37 15.28
N SER A 159 14.09 -13.32 14.43
CA SER A 159 15.51 -13.57 14.13
C SER A 159 16.08 -12.57 13.12
N LEU A 160 15.21 -11.87 12.38
CA LEU A 160 15.61 -10.87 11.41
C LEU A 160 15.99 -9.57 12.11
N SER A 161 16.98 -8.88 11.55
CA SER A 161 17.37 -7.55 12.02
C SER A 161 17.81 -6.67 10.85
N GLY A 162 17.80 -5.36 11.08
CA GLY A 162 18.28 -4.39 10.09
C GLY A 162 17.52 -4.48 8.76
N GLU A 163 18.27 -4.59 7.67
CA GLU A 163 17.74 -4.61 6.30
C GLU A 163 16.83 -5.80 6.00
N ALA A 164 17.03 -6.95 6.65
CA ALA A 164 16.22 -8.14 6.40
C ALA A 164 14.73 -7.92 6.76
N LEU A 165 14.46 -7.06 7.75
CA LEU A 165 13.10 -6.68 8.12
C LEU A 165 12.38 -5.86 7.04
N ARG A 166 13.10 -5.28 6.08
CA ARG A 166 12.48 -4.61 4.92
C ARG A 166 11.82 -5.59 3.96
N GLY A 167 12.29 -6.84 3.96
CA GLY A 167 11.75 -7.91 3.12
C GLY A 167 10.40 -8.44 3.58
N ILE A 168 9.95 -8.04 4.78
CA ILE A 168 8.69 -8.49 5.36
C ILE A 168 7.71 -7.33 5.39
N HIS A 169 6.67 -7.43 4.57
CA HIS A 169 5.57 -6.49 4.55
C HIS A 169 4.45 -6.95 5.49
N MET A 170 3.74 -6.00 6.06
CA MET A 170 2.69 -6.25 7.03
C MET A 170 1.48 -5.37 6.75
N VAL A 171 0.30 -5.97 6.88
CA VAL A 171 -0.96 -5.26 7.12
C VAL A 171 -1.36 -5.52 8.56
N SER A 172 -1.54 -4.46 9.34
CA SER A 172 -1.95 -4.54 10.73
C SER A 172 -3.22 -3.72 10.95
N THR A 173 -4.19 -4.27 11.65
CA THR A 173 -5.45 -3.61 11.97
C THR A 173 -5.67 -3.60 13.46
N VAL A 174 -5.87 -2.42 14.05
CA VAL A 174 -6.13 -2.20 15.47
C VAL A 174 -7.62 -1.95 15.67
N TYR A 175 -8.22 -2.59 16.67
CA TYR A 175 -9.65 -2.54 16.92
C TYR A 175 -9.99 -1.84 18.24
N ASP A 176 -11.15 -1.17 18.28
CA ASP A 176 -11.75 -0.70 19.53
C ASP A 176 -12.52 -1.82 20.26
N GLU A 177 -13.09 -1.49 21.42
CA GLU A 177 -13.87 -2.41 22.25
C GLU A 177 -15.15 -2.92 21.56
N GLU A 178 -15.65 -2.22 20.53
CA GLU A 178 -16.77 -2.64 19.70
C GLU A 178 -16.34 -3.54 18.53
N GLY A 179 -15.05 -3.85 18.43
CA GLY A 179 -14.47 -4.67 17.38
C GLY A 179 -14.40 -3.98 16.01
N LYS A 180 -14.34 -2.64 15.99
CA LYS A 180 -14.21 -1.81 14.77
C LYS A 180 -12.78 -1.34 14.58
N ALA A 181 -12.28 -1.43 13.35
CA ALA A 181 -10.92 -1.04 13.01
C ALA A 181 -10.75 0.48 13.22
N THR A 182 -9.93 0.89 14.18
CA THR A 182 -9.61 2.29 14.43
C THR A 182 -8.38 2.76 13.65
N ILE A 183 -7.47 1.83 13.37
CA ILE A 183 -6.26 2.07 12.60
C ILE A 183 -6.01 0.87 11.68
N ILE A 184 -5.73 1.13 10.40
CA ILE A 184 -5.21 0.14 9.44
C ILE A 184 -3.83 0.62 9.00
N ILE A 185 -2.81 -0.23 9.13
CA ILE A 185 -1.42 0.12 8.85
C ILE A 185 -0.83 -0.82 7.81
N LEU A 186 -0.21 -0.26 6.78
CA LEU A 186 0.55 -0.95 5.74
C LEU A 186 2.02 -0.56 5.90
N MET A 187 2.90 -1.48 6.27
CA MET A 187 4.32 -1.16 6.48
C MET A 187 5.27 -2.33 6.27
N ASP A 188 6.57 -2.04 6.22
CA ASP A 188 7.59 -3.08 6.42
C ASP A 188 7.93 -3.29 7.90
N MET A 189 8.50 -4.45 8.22
CA MET A 189 8.83 -4.80 9.61
C MET A 189 9.95 -3.97 10.20
N GLN A 190 10.82 -3.36 9.39
CA GLN A 190 11.83 -2.45 9.91
C GLN A 190 11.17 -1.16 10.42
N ALA A 191 10.19 -0.63 9.68
CA ALA A 191 9.37 0.49 10.14
C ALA A 191 8.58 0.11 11.40
N ALA A 192 7.98 -1.10 11.45
CA ALA A 192 7.23 -1.57 12.61
C ALA A 192 8.08 -1.66 13.89
N THR A 193 9.32 -2.13 13.78
CA THR A 193 10.24 -2.31 14.93
C THR A 193 10.91 -1.02 15.38
N THR A 194 11.01 0.00 14.50
CA THR A 194 11.56 1.32 14.86
C THR A 194 10.56 2.19 15.63
N MET A 195 9.27 1.80 15.66
CA MET A 195 8.21 2.51 16.38
C MET A 195 7.97 2.00 17.81
N LYS A 196 8.62 0.89 18.20
CA LYS A 196 8.61 0.39 19.59
C LYS A 196 9.59 1.15 20.45
#